data_AF-A0A7X0C9V5-F1
#
_entry.id   AF-A0A7X0C9V5-F1
#
_cell.length_a   1.000
_cell.length_b   1.000
_cell.length_c   1.000
_cell.angle_alpha   90.00
_cell.angle_beta   90.00
_cell.angle_gamma   90.00
#
_symmetry.space_group_name_H-M   'P 1'
#
loop_
_entity.id
_entity.type
_entity.pdbx_description
1 polymer ?
#
loop_
_entity_poly.entity_id
_entity_poly.type
_entity_poly.pdbx_seq_one_letter_code
_entity_poly.pdbx_strand_id
1 'polypeptide(L)'
;MEGMPSPPQDHSSDPQRPATATGRRRWRRSALIAVPFVLLFVLVMAPQWTHDRQLDGLVGRVLSHPLPSETRFSDDEVDASVALRGNSNHCDYRVRFNLQTKRSVDEVVRHYEAARIGIAGGGVSVVVWTPSKNPSNTLTFDDKLIIVELQDNFHDPSWDLRCH
;
A
#
# COMPACT_ATOMS: atom_id res chain seq x y z
N MET A 1 -76.34 63.58 -7.09
CA MET A 1 -74.97 63.83 -6.56
C MET A 1 -74.51 62.56 -5.87
N GLU A 2 -73.22 62.28 -5.95
CA GLU A 2 -72.50 61.09 -5.42
C GLU A 2 -72.77 59.81 -6.24
N GLY A 3 -71.79 59.11 -6.82
CA GLY A 3 -70.34 59.23 -6.78
C GLY A 3 -69.79 57.87 -7.21
N MET A 4 -69.12 57.81 -8.36
CA MET A 4 -68.42 56.60 -8.82
C MET A 4 -67.00 56.62 -8.24
N PRO A 5 -66.49 55.49 -7.75
CA PRO A 5 -65.09 55.18 -8.00
C PRO A 5 -64.87 53.76 -8.53
N SER A 6 -63.91 53.71 -9.46
CA SER A 6 -63.28 52.57 -10.16
C SER A 6 -62.50 51.61 -9.23
N PRO A 7 -62.02 50.45 -9.73
CA PRO A 7 -61.59 49.29 -8.94
C PRO A 7 -60.10 49.37 -8.56
N PRO A 8 -59.63 48.48 -7.67
CA PRO A 8 -58.23 48.10 -7.65
C PRO A 8 -58.01 46.72 -8.29
N GLN A 9 -57.26 46.70 -9.38
CA GLN A 9 -56.31 45.62 -9.65
C GLN A 9 -55.19 45.73 -8.62
N ASP A 10 -54.69 44.61 -8.08
CA ASP A 10 -53.24 44.45 -8.07
C ASP A 10 -52.82 42.98 -8.05
N HIS A 11 -51.90 42.70 -8.95
CA HIS A 11 -51.13 41.47 -9.00
C HIS A 11 -50.20 41.42 -7.79
N SER A 12 -50.15 40.29 -7.08
CA SER A 12 -48.96 39.99 -6.29
C SER A 12 -48.50 38.58 -6.61
N SER A 13 -47.67 38.53 -7.65
CA SER A 13 -46.73 37.45 -7.90
C SER A 13 -45.89 37.26 -6.64
N ASP A 14 -46.15 36.20 -5.90
CA ASP A 14 -45.34 35.85 -4.74
C ASP A 14 -43.91 35.55 -5.25
N PRO A 15 -42.87 36.31 -4.87
CA PRO A 15 -41.53 36.04 -5.34
C PRO A 15 -41.04 34.75 -4.70
N GLN A 16 -40.78 33.74 -5.53
CA GLN A 16 -40.01 32.54 -5.20
C GLN A 16 -38.82 32.91 -4.30
N ARG A 17 -38.93 32.62 -2.99
CA ARG A 17 -37.78 32.71 -2.08
C ARG A 17 -36.73 31.70 -2.56
N PRO A 18 -35.47 32.12 -2.82
CA PRO A 18 -34.42 31.18 -3.16
C PRO A 18 -34.06 30.35 -1.92
N ALA A 19 -34.58 29.13 -1.86
CA ALA A 19 -34.21 28.12 -0.87
C ALA A 19 -32.82 27.52 -1.18
N THR A 20 -31.76 28.34 -1.15
CA THR A 20 -30.38 27.83 -1.39
C THR A 20 -29.30 28.39 -0.46
N ALA A 21 -29.63 29.32 0.45
CA ALA A 21 -28.63 29.94 1.33
C ALA A 21 -28.22 29.06 2.54
N THR A 22 -29.09 28.18 3.02
CA THR A 22 -28.87 27.39 4.25
C THR A 22 -27.94 26.20 4.05
N GLY A 23 -27.97 25.55 2.88
CA GLY A 23 -27.13 24.40 2.56
C GLY A 23 -25.63 24.75 2.52
N ARG A 24 -25.26 25.86 1.86
CA ARG A 24 -23.86 26.33 1.77
C ARG A 24 -23.28 26.71 3.13
N ARG A 25 -24.08 27.31 4.03
CA ARG A 25 -23.62 27.76 5.35
C ARG A 25 -23.39 26.60 6.32
N ARG A 26 -24.22 25.56 6.25
CA ARG A 26 -24.04 24.32 7.02
C ARG A 26 -22.81 23.54 6.54
N TRP A 27 -22.63 23.39 5.23
CA TRP A 27 -21.44 22.76 4.65
C TRP A 27 -20.13 23.45 5.05
N ARG A 28 -20.10 24.79 5.05
CA ARG A 28 -18.92 25.56 5.50
C ARG A 28 -18.57 25.32 6.97
N ARG A 29 -19.56 25.20 7.86
CA ARG A 29 -19.33 24.92 9.29
C ARG A 29 -18.87 23.48 9.52
N SER A 30 -19.46 22.51 8.83
CA SER A 30 -19.03 21.11 8.89
C SER A 30 -17.62 20.92 8.33
N ALA A 31 -17.28 21.62 7.23
CA ALA A 31 -15.93 21.61 6.68
C ALA A 31 -14.90 22.17 7.68
N LEU A 32 -15.21 23.27 8.37
CA LEU A 32 -14.29 23.85 9.38
C LEU A 32 -13.99 22.89 10.54
N ILE A 33 -14.95 22.03 10.91
CA ILE A 33 -14.74 21.00 11.94
C ILE A 33 -14.03 19.79 11.36
N ALA A 34 -14.37 19.34 10.15
CA ALA A 34 -13.79 18.14 9.54
C ALA A 34 -12.32 18.33 9.12
N VAL A 35 -11.95 19.53 8.66
CA VAL A 35 -10.59 19.84 8.17
C VAL A 35 -9.49 19.48 9.19
N PRO A 36 -9.53 19.88 10.47
CA PRO A 36 -8.48 19.50 11.42
C PRO A 36 -8.37 17.98 11.61
N PHE A 37 -9.49 17.23 11.61
CA PHE A 37 -9.44 15.77 11.71
C PHE A 37 -8.83 15.13 10.46
N VAL A 38 -9.19 15.62 9.27
CA VAL A 38 -8.60 15.13 8.01
C VAL A 38 -7.10 15.44 7.96
N LEU A 39 -6.69 16.66 8.36
CA LEU A 39 -5.29 17.03 8.42
C LEU A 39 -4.51 16.14 9.41
N LEU A 40 -5.05 15.94 10.61
CA LEU A 40 -4.44 15.05 11.60
C LEU A 40 -4.33 13.62 11.08
N PHE A 41 -5.38 13.10 10.44
CA PHE A 41 -5.37 11.78 9.83
C PHE A 41 -4.27 11.66 8.77
N VAL A 42 -4.15 12.64 7.87
CA VAL A 42 -3.09 12.64 6.85
C VAL A 42 -1.70 12.69 7.49
N LEU A 43 -1.50 13.47 8.56
CA LEU A 43 -0.21 13.53 9.27
C LEU A 43 0.17 12.17 9.88
N VAL A 44 -0.81 11.42 10.41
CA VAL A 44 -0.59 10.09 10.99
C VAL A 44 -0.37 9.03 9.91
N MET A 45 -1.10 9.11 8.79
CA MET A 45 -1.04 8.09 7.73
C MET A 45 0.08 8.31 6.71
N ALA A 46 0.58 9.53 6.55
CA ALA A 46 1.62 9.85 5.56
C ALA A 46 2.92 9.04 5.73
N PRO A 47 3.44 8.79 6.95
CA PRO A 47 4.55 7.86 7.18
C PRO A 47 4.22 6.47 6.63
N GLN A 48 3.06 5.92 6.97
CA GLN A 48 2.66 4.57 6.55
C GLN A 48 2.61 4.46 5.02
N TRP A 49 2.01 5.43 4.33
CA TRP A 49 1.99 5.46 2.87
C TRP A 49 3.38 5.56 2.24
N THR A 50 4.32 6.18 2.93
CA THR A 50 5.71 6.26 2.47
C THR A 50 6.38 4.90 2.54
N HIS A 51 6.23 4.17 3.64
CA HIS A 51 6.75 2.82 3.79
C HIS A 51 6.03 1.82 2.87
N ASP A 52 4.72 1.96 2.66
CA ASP A 52 3.98 1.11 1.71
C ASP A 52 4.52 1.30 0.29
N ARG A 53 4.79 2.54 -0.14
CA ARG A 53 5.44 2.79 -1.44
C ARG A 53 6.85 2.21 -1.54
N GLN A 54 7.61 2.25 -0.44
CA GLN A 54 8.94 1.64 -0.41
C GLN A 54 8.85 0.12 -0.55
N LEU A 55 7.90 -0.51 0.12
CA LEU A 55 7.60 -1.93 0.01
C LEU A 55 7.16 -2.31 -1.41
N ASP A 56 6.22 -1.57 -2.01
CA ASP A 56 5.78 -1.77 -3.40
C ASP A 56 6.96 -1.66 -4.37
N GLY A 57 7.83 -0.67 -4.17
CA GLY A 57 9.05 -0.51 -4.95
C GLY A 57 10.01 -1.69 -4.79
N LEU A 58 10.14 -2.25 -3.58
CA LEU A 58 10.94 -3.44 -3.32
C LEU A 58 10.35 -4.66 -4.04
N VAL A 59 9.05 -4.91 -3.91
CA VAL A 59 8.34 -5.98 -4.62
C VAL A 59 8.54 -5.84 -6.13
N GLY A 60 8.38 -4.64 -6.68
CA GLY A 60 8.60 -4.37 -8.09
C GLY A 60 10.03 -4.70 -8.56
N ARG A 61 11.05 -4.38 -7.76
CA ARG A 61 12.45 -4.74 -8.06
C ARG A 61 12.69 -6.25 -7.98
N VAL A 62 12.12 -6.92 -6.99
CA VAL A 62 12.22 -8.38 -6.83
C VAL A 62 11.60 -9.10 -8.03
N LEU A 63 10.40 -8.69 -8.45
CA LEU A 63 9.68 -9.30 -9.55
C LEU A 63 10.28 -9.00 -10.93
N SER A 64 10.93 -7.84 -11.08
CA SER A 64 11.62 -7.47 -12.33
C SER A 64 13.05 -8.00 -12.43
N HIS A 65 13.64 -8.45 -11.31
CA HIS A 65 14.98 -9.04 -11.32
C HIS A 65 14.93 -10.41 -12.03
N PRO A 66 15.89 -10.70 -12.95
CA PRO A 66 15.92 -11.99 -13.63
C PRO A 66 15.99 -13.13 -12.62
N LEU A 67 15.17 -14.17 -12.84
CA LEU A 67 15.24 -15.39 -12.06
C LEU A 67 16.55 -16.13 -12.34
N PRO A 68 17.05 -16.95 -11.39
CA PRO A 68 18.12 -17.88 -11.68
C PRO A 68 17.74 -18.77 -12.87
N SER A 69 18.72 -19.19 -13.68
CA SER A 69 18.43 -20.09 -14.80
C SER A 69 17.78 -21.39 -14.32
N GLU A 70 16.89 -21.98 -15.13
CA GLU A 70 16.10 -23.17 -14.76
C GLU A 70 15.22 -22.96 -13.51
N THR A 71 14.73 -21.73 -13.33
CA THR A 71 13.85 -21.35 -12.22
C THR A 71 12.62 -20.62 -12.75
N ARG A 72 11.48 -20.88 -12.13
CA ARG A 72 10.22 -20.16 -12.36
C ARG A 72 9.52 -19.87 -11.04
N PHE A 73 8.66 -18.86 -11.02
CA PHE A 73 7.72 -18.70 -9.91
C PHE A 73 6.81 -19.93 -9.81
N SER A 74 6.53 -20.38 -8.59
CA SER A 74 5.63 -21.49 -8.35
C SER A 74 4.16 -21.07 -8.41
N ASP A 75 3.88 -19.82 -8.04
CA ASP A 75 2.58 -19.19 -7.98
C ASP A 75 2.75 -17.68 -8.20
N ASP A 76 1.64 -16.98 -8.38
CA ASP A 76 1.61 -15.52 -8.56
C ASP A 76 1.56 -14.77 -7.21
N GLU A 77 1.71 -15.46 -6.08
CA GLU A 77 1.53 -14.89 -4.75
C GLU A 77 2.89 -14.42 -4.18
N VAL A 78 2.96 -13.13 -3.87
CA VAL A 78 4.08 -12.54 -3.15
C VAL A 78 3.58 -12.05 -1.80
N ASP A 79 4.14 -12.61 -0.73
CA ASP A 79 3.89 -12.16 0.63
C ASP A 79 4.88 -11.04 0.97
N ALA A 80 4.39 -9.81 1.01
CA ALA A 80 5.16 -8.62 1.30
C ALA A 80 4.61 -7.91 2.54
N SER A 81 5.50 -7.47 3.43
CA SER A 81 5.09 -6.78 4.66
C SER A 81 6.15 -5.81 5.16
N VAL A 82 5.67 -4.67 5.68
CA VAL A 82 6.42 -3.86 6.65
C VAL A 82 6.26 -4.53 8.00
N ALA A 83 7.35 -4.94 8.63
CA ALA A 83 7.30 -5.64 9.91
C ALA A 83 8.36 -5.12 10.88
N LEU A 84 8.01 -5.08 12.15
CA LEU A 84 8.97 -4.95 13.25
C LEU A 84 9.56 -6.34 13.53
N ARG A 85 10.79 -6.63 13.08
CA ARG A 85 11.47 -7.88 13.46
C ARG A 85 12.55 -7.62 14.50
N GLY A 86 12.15 -7.68 15.76
CA GLY A 86 13.03 -7.53 16.92
C GLY A 86 12.49 -6.49 17.90
N ASN A 87 13.36 -5.97 18.77
CA ASN A 87 13.02 -4.95 19.75
C ASN A 87 13.65 -3.60 19.39
N SER A 88 13.33 -3.06 18.21
CA SER A 88 14.10 -1.93 17.68
C SER A 88 13.24 -0.88 16.98
N ASN A 89 13.74 0.35 17.03
CA ASN A 89 13.18 1.55 16.42
C ASN A 89 13.64 1.66 14.96
N HIS A 90 13.21 0.72 14.12
CA HIS A 90 13.46 0.72 12.69
C HIS A 90 12.36 0.00 11.92
N CYS A 91 12.20 0.34 10.64
CA CYS A 91 11.35 -0.43 9.72
C CYS A 91 12.18 -1.50 9.01
N ASP A 92 11.66 -2.73 9.02
CA ASP A 92 12.12 -3.80 8.14
C ASP A 92 11.08 -4.12 7.07
N TYR A 93 11.57 -4.45 5.89
CA TYR A 93 10.76 -4.86 4.76
C TYR A 93 11.05 -6.31 4.43
N ARG A 94 9.99 -7.10 4.31
CA ARG A 94 10.09 -8.51 3.95
C ARG A 94 9.32 -8.75 2.67
N VAL A 95 9.95 -9.47 1.74
CA VAL A 95 9.31 -10.00 0.54
C VAL A 95 9.58 -11.49 0.47
N ARG A 96 8.53 -12.30 0.38
CA ARG A 96 8.59 -13.75 0.33
C ARG A 96 7.80 -14.30 -0.84
N PHE A 97 8.39 -15.23 -1.56
CA PHE A 97 7.79 -15.83 -2.76
C PHE A 97 8.31 -17.25 -2.98
N ASN A 98 7.58 -18.00 -3.79
CA ASN A 98 7.84 -19.41 -4.03
C ASN A 98 8.47 -19.60 -5.42
N LEU A 99 9.55 -20.38 -5.48
CA LEU A 99 10.21 -20.75 -6.73
C LEU A 99 10.19 -22.26 -6.92
N GLN A 100 10.00 -22.68 -8.17
CA GLN A 100 10.32 -24.03 -8.62
C GLN A 100 11.64 -23.98 -9.37
N THR A 101 12.62 -24.76 -8.91
CA THR A 101 13.97 -24.70 -9.45
C THR A 101 14.71 -26.03 -9.36
N LYS A 102 15.64 -26.24 -10.29
CA LYS A 102 16.67 -27.28 -10.19
C LYS A 102 17.91 -26.82 -9.40
N ARG A 103 18.09 -25.50 -9.23
CA ARG A 103 19.25 -24.88 -8.57
C ARG A 103 19.36 -25.23 -7.10
N SER A 104 20.58 -25.25 -6.56
CA SER A 104 20.77 -25.45 -5.13
C SER A 104 20.31 -24.23 -4.32
N VAL A 105 20.06 -24.41 -3.02
CA VAL A 105 19.72 -23.31 -2.10
C VAL A 105 20.82 -22.24 -2.14
N ASP A 106 22.08 -22.64 -2.08
CA ASP A 106 23.23 -21.72 -2.10
C ASP A 106 23.34 -20.92 -3.41
N GLU A 107 23.01 -21.53 -4.55
CA GLU A 107 22.98 -20.82 -5.83
C GLU A 107 21.92 -19.73 -5.85
N VAL A 108 20.73 -20.02 -5.33
CA VAL A 108 19.63 -19.04 -5.26
C VAL A 108 19.96 -17.92 -4.28
N VAL A 109 20.52 -18.24 -3.11
CA VAL A 109 20.99 -17.24 -2.14
C VAL A 109 21.99 -16.29 -2.78
N ARG A 110 23.07 -16.82 -3.39
CA ARG A 110 24.10 -16.01 -4.04
C ARG A 110 23.55 -15.13 -5.15
N HIS A 111 22.59 -15.64 -5.92
CA HIS A 111 21.95 -14.90 -7.00
C HIS A 111 21.27 -13.62 -6.48
N TYR A 112 20.45 -13.73 -5.43
CA TYR A 112 19.72 -12.59 -4.88
C TYR A 112 20.57 -11.67 -3.99
N GLU A 113 21.58 -12.19 -3.28
CA GLU A 113 22.52 -11.36 -2.52
C GLU A 113 23.33 -10.43 -3.43
N ALA A 114 23.72 -10.90 -4.61
CA ALA A 114 24.46 -10.10 -5.59
C ALA A 114 23.58 -9.05 -6.30
N ALA A 115 22.26 -9.16 -6.22
CA ALA A 115 21.31 -8.41 -7.06
C ALA A 115 21.12 -6.94 -6.68
N ARG A 116 21.52 -6.53 -5.46
CA ARG A 116 21.33 -5.16 -4.94
C ARG A 116 19.91 -4.62 -5.12
N ILE A 117 18.93 -5.44 -4.77
CA ILE A 117 17.48 -5.19 -4.97
C ILE A 117 16.79 -4.46 -3.82
N GLY A 118 17.52 -4.11 -2.76
CA GLY A 118 17.01 -3.34 -1.62
C GLY A 118 16.48 -1.96 -2.03
N ILE A 119 15.82 -1.29 -1.10
CA ILE A 119 15.40 0.11 -1.19
C ILE A 119 16.61 0.96 -1.57
N ALA A 120 16.40 1.85 -2.53
CA ALA A 120 17.45 2.66 -3.16
C ALA A 120 18.61 1.84 -3.79
N GLY A 121 18.41 0.56 -4.13
CA GLY A 121 19.45 -0.30 -4.70
C GLY A 121 20.46 -0.83 -3.66
N GLY A 122 20.01 -0.92 -2.40
CA GLY A 122 20.76 -1.51 -1.30
C GLY A 122 20.89 -3.03 -1.39
N GLY A 123 21.69 -3.61 -0.48
CA GLY A 123 21.73 -5.06 -0.29
C GLY A 123 20.48 -5.55 0.45
N VAL A 124 20.23 -6.86 0.38
CA VAL A 124 19.18 -7.54 1.14
C VAL A 124 19.77 -8.76 1.83
N SER A 125 19.24 -9.13 3.00
CA SER A 125 19.47 -10.43 3.61
C SER A 125 18.57 -11.46 2.93
N VAL A 126 19.11 -12.60 2.56
CA VAL A 126 18.41 -13.64 1.80
C VAL A 126 18.36 -14.92 2.61
N VAL A 127 17.15 -15.44 2.84
CA VAL A 127 16.94 -16.74 3.48
C VAL A 127 16.13 -17.62 2.54
N VAL A 128 16.62 -18.82 2.27
CA VAL A 128 15.99 -19.77 1.37
C VAL A 128 15.81 -21.10 2.08
N TRP A 129 14.61 -21.68 2.00
CA TRP A 129 14.32 -22.99 2.59
C TRP A 129 13.35 -23.79 1.74
N THR A 130 13.43 -25.12 1.87
CA THR A 130 12.48 -26.06 1.26
C THR A 130 11.34 -26.35 2.24
N PRO A 131 10.06 -26.21 1.85
CA PRO A 131 8.95 -26.58 2.72
C PRO A 131 8.96 -28.09 3.00
N SER A 132 8.73 -28.49 4.27
CA SER A 132 8.77 -29.90 4.69
C SER A 132 7.69 -30.77 4.03
N LYS A 133 6.61 -30.15 3.56
CA LYS A 133 5.57 -30.80 2.75
C LYS A 133 5.70 -30.31 1.34
N ASN A 134 6.34 -31.10 0.48
CA ASN A 134 6.30 -30.85 -0.94
C ASN A 134 4.84 -31.09 -1.39
N PRO A 135 4.17 -30.16 -2.08
CA PRO A 135 2.90 -30.47 -2.74
C PRO A 135 3.22 -31.44 -3.89
N SER A 136 3.35 -32.72 -3.53
CA SER A 136 3.48 -33.84 -4.44
C SER A 136 2.31 -33.75 -5.41
N ASN A 137 2.59 -33.45 -6.68
CA ASN A 137 1.93 -33.96 -7.90
C ASN A 137 2.22 -33.12 -9.17
N THR A 138 2.93 -31.98 -9.09
CA THR A 138 3.15 -31.10 -10.26
C THR A 138 4.60 -30.77 -10.60
N LEU A 139 5.57 -31.22 -9.79
CA LEU A 139 6.99 -31.00 -10.07
C LEU A 139 7.53 -32.09 -11.01
N THR A 140 8.29 -31.70 -12.03
CA THR A 140 9.12 -32.62 -12.82
C THR A 140 10.15 -33.29 -11.91
N PHE A 141 10.65 -34.48 -12.29
CA PHE A 141 11.49 -35.35 -11.43
C PHE A 141 12.72 -34.68 -10.78
N ASP A 142 13.19 -33.53 -11.28
CA ASP A 142 14.35 -32.79 -10.72
C ASP A 142 14.00 -31.42 -10.09
N ASP A 143 12.76 -30.94 -10.25
CA ASP A 143 12.38 -29.61 -9.77
C ASP A 143 12.00 -29.68 -8.29
N LYS A 144 12.53 -28.76 -7.48
CA LYS A 144 12.12 -28.58 -6.09
C LYS A 144 11.43 -27.25 -5.89
N LEU A 145 10.44 -27.25 -5.00
CA LEU A 145 9.85 -26.03 -4.45
C LEU A 145 10.78 -25.48 -3.37
N ILE A 146 11.13 -24.20 -3.49
CA ILE A 146 11.83 -23.44 -2.46
C ILE A 146 11.06 -22.16 -2.16
N ILE A 147 11.20 -21.69 -0.93
CA ILE A 147 10.66 -20.41 -0.47
C ILE A 147 11.86 -19.48 -0.32
N VAL A 148 11.79 -18.31 -0.96
CA VAL A 148 12.79 -17.25 -0.86
C VAL A 148 12.20 -16.13 -0.03
N GLU A 149 12.90 -15.71 1.02
CA GLU A 149 12.58 -14.53 1.83
C GLU A 149 13.73 -13.53 1.73
N LEU A 150 13.41 -12.35 1.21
CA LEU A 150 14.31 -11.20 1.11
C LEU A 150 13.94 -10.21 2.20
N GLN A 151 14.96 -9.70 2.89
CA GLN A 151 14.80 -8.74 3.96
C GLN A 151 15.68 -7.53 3.72
N ASP A 152 15.07 -6.36 3.80
CA ASP A 152 15.77 -5.08 3.80
C ASP A 152 15.51 -4.37 5.12
N ASN A 153 16.55 -4.25 5.93
CA ASN A 153 16.45 -3.98 7.36
C ASN A 153 17.02 -2.61 7.73
N PHE A 154 16.70 -2.13 8.92
CA PHE A 154 17.28 -0.93 9.54
C PHE A 154 16.94 0.40 8.83
N HIS A 155 15.74 0.51 8.26
CA HIS A 155 15.28 1.78 7.69
C HIS A 155 14.75 2.71 8.78
N ASP A 156 14.84 4.02 8.54
CA ASP A 156 14.30 5.03 9.46
C ASP A 156 12.80 4.76 9.70
N PRO A 157 12.36 4.62 10.97
CA PRO A 157 10.99 4.25 11.28
C PRO A 157 10.00 5.42 11.09
N SER A 158 10.51 6.65 10.96
CA SER A 158 9.72 7.86 10.96
C SER A 158 8.67 7.83 12.09
N TRP A 159 7.42 8.15 11.77
CA TRP A 159 6.26 8.01 12.66
C TRP A 159 5.34 6.85 12.25
N ASP A 160 5.82 5.86 11.50
CA ASP A 160 5.02 4.68 11.20
C ASP A 160 4.94 3.77 12.41
N LEU A 161 3.75 3.70 13.03
CA LEU A 161 3.48 2.90 14.22
C LEU A 161 3.75 1.38 14.03
N ARG A 162 3.93 0.91 12.79
CA ARG A 162 4.36 -0.49 12.53
C ARG A 162 5.84 -0.73 12.82
N CYS A 163 6.63 0.32 13.01
CA CYS A 163 8.07 0.29 13.16
C CYS A 163 8.57 0.76 14.53
N HIS A 164 7.66 0.85 15.52
CA HIS A 164 7.90 1.17 16.93
C HIS A 164 7.30 0.09 17.83
#